data_AF-A0A822DP45-F1
#
_entry.id   AF-A0A822DP45-F1
#
_cell.length_a   1.000
_cell.length_b   1.000
_cell.length_c   1.000
_cell.angle_alpha   90.00
_cell.angle_beta   90.00
_cell.angle_gamma   90.00
#
_symmetry.space_group_name_H-M   'P 1'
#
loop_
_entity.id
_entity.type
_entity.pdbx_description
1 polymer ?
#
loop_
_entity_poly.entity_id
_entity_poly.type
_entity_poly.pdbx_seq_one_letter_code
_entity_poly.pdbx_strand_id
1 'polypeptide(L)' 'EACSYGTLPFASLRDDSNVRRCKLRGNQLPRPAICDEGLWSAIVHCWKVESSERPTFKELRRKIMRLAHGSDLT' A
#
# COMPACT_ATOMS: atom_id res chain seq x y z
N GLU A 1 3.22 -0.35 7.08
CA GLU A 1 3.82 0.06 8.36
C GLU A 1 2.88 0.93 9.18
N ALA A 2 2.47 2.11 8.70
CA ALA A 2 1.52 2.97 9.42
C ALA A 2 0.21 2.22 9.82
N CYS A 3 -0.45 1.57 8.86
CA CYS A 3 -1.68 0.80 9.12
C CYS A 3 -1.44 -0.59 9.73
N SER A 4 -0.21 -0.92 10.10
CA SER A 4 0.14 -2.19 10.75
C SER A 4 0.87 -1.96 12.08
N TYR A 5 0.77 -0.76 12.64
CA TYR A 5 1.44 -0.33 13.88
C TYR A 5 2.93 -0.69 13.91
N GLY A 6 3.62 -0.53 12.77
CA GLY A 6 5.06 -0.79 12.66
C GLY A 6 5.44 -2.26 12.50
N THR A 7 4.49 -3.18 12.26
CA THR A 7 4.82 -4.58 11.95
C THR A 7 5.74 -4.67 10.74
N LEU A 8 6.80 -5.49 10.85
CA LEU A 8 7.80 -5.70 9.81
C LEU A 8 7.17 -6.32 8.54
N PRO A 9 7.33 -5.70 7.35
CA PRO A 9 6.89 -6.28 6.10
C PRO A 9 7.53 -7.64 5.85
N PHE A 10 6.73 -8.62 5.39
CA PHE A 10 7.20 -9.97 5.07
C PHE A 10 7.96 -10.67 6.22
N ALA A 11 7.61 -10.39 7.48
CA ALA A 11 8.30 -10.93 8.67
C ALA A 11 8.43 -12.46 8.72
N SER A 12 7.59 -13.20 7.99
CA SER A 12 7.67 -14.67 7.89
C SER A 12 8.76 -15.16 6.95
N LEU A 13 9.36 -14.29 6.13
CA LEU A 13 10.42 -14.64 5.20
C LEU A 13 11.78 -14.40 5.86
N ARG A 14 12.65 -15.40 5.78
CA ARG A 14 13.94 -15.44 6.50
C ARG A 14 14.96 -14.43 5.99
N ASP A 15 14.91 -14.09 4.71
CA ASP A 15 15.92 -13.28 4.03
C ASP A 15 15.35 -12.52 2.82
N ASP A 16 16.11 -11.52 2.36
CA ASP A 16 15.75 -10.65 1.24
C ASP A 16 15.64 -11.38 -0.09
N SER A 17 16.33 -12.51 -0.26
CA SER A 17 16.26 -13.31 -1.50
C SER A 17 14.87 -13.95 -1.65
N ASN A 18 14.32 -14.43 -0.54
CA ASN A 18 12.95 -14.92 -0.47
C ASN A 18 11.92 -13.80 -0.68
N VAL A 19 12.15 -12.62 -0.10
CA VAL A 19 11.31 -11.43 -0.35
C VAL A 19 11.30 -11.06 -1.83
N ARG A 20 12.49 -10.99 -2.47
CA ARG A 20 12.62 -10.71 -3.91
C ARG A 20 11.84 -11.71 -4.75
N ARG A 21 11.99 -13.01 -4.48
CA ARG A 21 11.26 -14.07 -5.19
C ARG A 21 9.75 -13.95 -5.01
N CYS A 22 9.31 -13.67 -3.78
CA CYS A 22 7.91 -13.42 -3.44
C CYS A 22 7.33 -12.27 -4.29
N LYS A 23 8.02 -11.13 -4.34
CA LYS A 23 7.64 -9.96 -5.14
C LYS A 23 7.63 -10.22 -6.64
N LEU A 24 8.63 -10.94 -7.19
CA LEU A 24 8.70 -11.28 -8.61
C LEU A 24 7.56 -12.22 -9.06
N ARG A 25 7.02 -13.02 -8.14
CA ARG A 25 5.82 -13.85 -8.37
C ARG A 25 4.50 -13.07 -8.28
N GLY A 26 4.55 -11.75 -8.10
CA GLY A 26 3.37 -10.90 -8.00
C GLY A 26 2.73 -10.87 -6.61
N ASN A 27 3.34 -11.50 -5.60
CA ASN A 27 2.78 -11.45 -4.25
C ASN A 27 2.96 -10.04 -3.65
N GLN A 28 1.93 -9.61 -2.93
CA GLN A 28 1.90 -8.35 -2.20
C GLN A 28 1.60 -8.61 -0.73
N LEU A 29 1.79 -7.59 0.11
CA LEU A 29 1.32 -7.66 1.49
C LEU A 29 -0.22 -7.73 1.48
N PRO A 30 -0.84 -8.45 2.44
CA PRO A 30 -2.29 -8.38 2.62
C PRO A 30 -2.70 -7.00 3.16
N ARG A 31 -3.96 -6.61 2.94
CA ARG A 31 -4.53 -5.41 3.56
C ARG A 31 -4.55 -5.60 5.08
N PRO A 32 -3.94 -4.71 5.88
CA PRO A 32 -4.10 -4.74 7.33
C PRO A 32 -5.57 -4.48 7.72
N ALA A 33 -6.07 -5.15 8.77
CA ALA A 33 -7.47 -5.08 9.16
C ALA A 33 -7.98 -3.63 9.39
N ILE A 34 -7.14 -2.79 10.00
CA ILE A 34 -7.45 -1.39 10.31
C ILE A 34 -7.28 -0.43 9.13
N CYS A 35 -6.81 -0.90 7.97
CA CYS A 35 -6.54 -0.06 6.82
C CYS A 35 -7.82 0.12 6.01
N ASP A 36 -8.32 1.35 5.89
CA ASP A 36 -9.44 1.70 5.01
C ASP A 36 -9.24 1.19 3.57
N GLU A 37 -10.31 0.80 2.88
CA GLU A 37 -10.24 0.24 1.53
C GLU A 37 -9.76 1.28 0.51
N GLY A 38 -10.19 2.53 0.64
CA GLY A 38 -9.75 3.63 -0.22
C GLY A 38 -8.25 3.91 -0.06
N LEU A 39 -7.77 3.88 1.19
CA LEU A 39 -6.34 4.01 1.49
C LEU A 39 -5.56 2.80 0.97
N TRP A 40 -6.08 1.58 1.16
CA TRP A 40 -5.44 0.37 0.64
C TRP A 40 -5.32 0.38 -0.88
N SER A 41 -6.37 0.82 -1.60
CA SER A 41 -6.33 1.04 -3.05
C SER A 41 -5.21 2.00 -3.44
N ALA A 42 -4.97 3.08 -2.68
CA ALA A 42 -3.86 3.99 -2.92
C ALA A 42 -2.50 3.30 -2.73
N ILE A 43 -2.35 2.49 -1.68
CA ILE A 43 -1.12 1.72 -1.41
C ILE A 43 -0.84 0.71 -2.53
N VAL A 44 -1.85 -0.05 -2.96
CA VAL A 44 -1.71 -1.03 -4.05
C VAL A 44 -1.33 -0.36 -5.37
N HIS A 45 -1.86 0.83 -5.67
CA HIS A 45 -1.47 1.61 -6.85
C HIS A 45 0.02 2.01 -6.82
N CYS A 46 0.61 2.28 -5.65
CA CYS A 46 2.05 2.52 -5.53
C CYS A 46 2.89 1.29 -5.90
N TRP A 47 2.31 0.10 -5.89
CA TRP A 47 2.99 -1.17 -6.15
C TRP A 47 2.78 -1.70 -7.58
N LYS A 48 2.31 -0.85 -8.51
CA LYS A 48 2.25 -1.21 -9.92
C LYS A 48 3.63 -1.62 -10.45
N VAL A 49 3.66 -2.68 -11.25
CA VAL A 49 4.90 -3.23 -11.82
C VAL A 49 5.55 -2.17 -12.69
N GLU A 50 4.79 -1.64 -13.64
CA GLU A 50 5.23 -0.56 -14.49
C GLU A 50 5.34 0.74 -13.68
N SER A 51 6.51 1.35 -13.74
CA SER A 51 6.83 2.56 -12.97
C SER A 51 5.98 3.76 -13.39
N SER A 52 5.64 3.86 -14.68
CA SER A 52 4.80 4.93 -15.23
C SER A 52 3.32 4.83 -14.83
N GLU A 53 2.86 3.65 -14.37
CA GLU A 53 1.51 3.49 -13.83
C GLU A 53 1.39 3.92 -12.35
N ARG A 54 2.52 4.17 -11.67
CA ARG A 54 2.51 4.53 -10.25
C ARG A 54 2.10 5.99 -10.11
N PRO A 55 1.27 6.33 -9.10
CA PRO A 55 0.86 7.69 -8.87
C PRO A 55 2.04 8.55 -8.40
N THR A 56 2.03 9.81 -8.81
CA THR A 56 2.92 10.82 -8.26
C THR A 56 2.56 11.13 -6.81
N PHE A 57 3.50 11.68 -6.04
CA PHE A 57 3.21 12.16 -4.68
C PHE A 57 2.10 13.23 -4.64
N LYS A 58 1.97 14.06 -5.70
CA LYS A 58 0.89 15.06 -5.81
C LYS A 58 -0.48 14.39 -5.89
N GLU A 59 -0.59 13.30 -6.65
CA GLU A 59 -1.82 12.53 -6.77
C GLU A 59 -2.14 11.74 -5.50
N LEU A 60 -1.13 11.11 -4.90
CA LEU A 60 -1.26 10.41 -3.61
C LEU A 60 -1.76 11.34 -2.52
N ARG A 61 -1.14 12.52 -2.36
CA ARG A 61 -1.58 13.52 -1.38
C ARG A 61 -3.04 13.91 -1.60
N ARG A 62 -3.43 14.19 -2.85
CA ARG A 62 -4.81 14.55 -3.19
C ARG A 62 -5.79 13.44 -2.82
N LYS A 63 -5.46 12.18 -3.12
CA LYS A 63 -6.29 11.02 -2.79
C LYS A 63 -6.42 10.83 -1.28
N ILE A 64 -5.30 10.83 -0.56
CA ILE A 64 -5.28 10.65 0.90
C ILE A 64 -6.03 11.77 1.61
N MET A 65 -5.84 13.03 1.19
CA MET A 65 -6.60 14.15 1.77
C MET A 65 -8.10 14.01 1.53
N ARG A 66 -8.55 13.58 0.35
CA ARG A 66 -9.98 13.36 0.11
C ARG A 66 -10.56 12.28 1.03
N LEU A 67 -9.81 11.20 1.28
CA LEU A 67 -10.23 10.15 2.21
C LEU A 67 -10.32 10.69 3.66
N ALA A 68 -9.36 11.52 4.06
CA ALA A 68 -9.33 12.09 5.40
C ALA A 68 -10.46 13.11 5.69
N HIS A 69 -10.99 13.77 4.66
CA HIS A 69 -12.06 14.78 4.79
C HIS A 69 -13.42 14.25 4.31
N GLY A 70 -13.53 12.93 4.08
CA GLY A 70 -14.65 12.28 3.39
C GLY A 70 -15.67 11.60 4.30
N SER A 71 -16.32 12.38 5.18
CA SER A 71 -17.64 12.06 5.76
C SER A 71 -18.45 13.32 6.10
N ASP A 72 -18.29 14.41 5.34
CA ASP A 72 -18.98 15.71 5.57
C ASP A 72 -19.64 16.30 4.31
N LEU A 73 -20.02 15.46 3.34
CA LEU A 73 -20.94 15.83 2.26
C LEU A 73 -21.96 14.70 2.02
N THR A 74 -22.90 14.56 2.94
CA THR A 74 -24.25 14.01 2.71
C THR A 74 -25.24 14.82 3.54
#